data_AF-A0A7J6NYE3-F1
#
_entry.id   AF-A0A7J6NYE3-F1
#
_cell.length_a   1.000
_cell.length_b   1.000
_cell.length_c   1.000
_cell.angle_alpha   90.00
_cell.angle_beta   90.00
_cell.angle_gamma   90.00
#
_symmetry.space_group_name_H-M   'P 1'
#
loop_
_entity.id
_entity.type
_entity.pdbx_description
1 polymer ?
#
loop_
_entity_poly.entity_id
_entity_poly.type
_entity_poly.pdbx_seq_one_letter_code
_entity_poly.pdbx_strand_id
1 'polypeptide(L)'
;MSAYGETVPLDEGWTLIREKAIDKLEYYLDTGEVPKDVVQVEGKPPRIFGAGDYAQLYTTVYNMCTQRSPNNWSEELYQRYGESMSSYVTRKVVPRIEGLEGEALLRELLLRWNNHKLYSKWMERFFTYLDRYYVKLQSVDTLAVRGVTIFKNLAFDHGHVAARCRAAILDMINREREGNEIDQGLLRGVVDMLFDLGNASRSNSPADAQGTSSSSANASTNRPTLGAAPSQANDELSTLWVYQQELVEYLLPETARFYERQAKVWLVNDSLPEYLIKTESALMAEQRRVESYLHPSSMQKIKDVVIKATLTNTMSQTLEKDTNITWMLDNDRREDLSRLWRMFGLVNNGLTPIAASFKQYVQDLGNSVVDALLEQLRALGPQPSPQAKAEILSDPTFVQKLIDMHDR
;
A
#
# COMPACT_ATOMS: atom_id res chain seq x y z
N MET A 1 -9.77 0.72 -62.31
CA MET A 1 -8.71 1.26 -61.43
C MET A 1 -8.30 0.16 -60.47
N SER A 2 -7.04 -0.28 -60.55
CA SER A 2 -6.50 -1.45 -59.85
C SER A 2 -6.35 -1.15 -58.35
N ALA A 3 -7.04 -1.89 -57.49
CA ALA A 3 -7.00 -1.74 -56.03
C ALA A 3 -6.11 -2.80 -55.35
N TYR A 4 -5.02 -3.20 -56.03
CA TYR A 4 -3.98 -4.05 -55.44
C TYR A 4 -2.77 -3.17 -55.19
N GLY A 5 -2.66 -2.64 -53.97
CA GLY A 5 -1.41 -2.08 -53.48
C GLY A 5 -0.33 -3.17 -53.48
N GLU A 6 0.91 -2.79 -53.77
CA GLU A 6 2.06 -3.67 -53.68
C GLU A 6 2.08 -4.41 -52.32
N THR A 7 2.39 -5.70 -52.36
CA THR A 7 2.60 -6.48 -51.13
C THR A 7 3.81 -5.90 -50.41
N VAL A 8 3.65 -5.49 -49.15
CA VAL A 8 4.76 -5.04 -48.32
C VAL A 8 5.47 -6.28 -47.77
N PRO A 9 6.75 -6.52 -48.15
CA PRO A 9 7.54 -7.60 -47.58
C PRO A 9 7.77 -7.38 -46.08
N LEU A 10 7.87 -8.46 -45.30
CA LEU A 10 8.06 -8.39 -43.86
C LEU A 10 9.27 -7.54 -43.47
N ASP A 11 10.43 -7.81 -44.06
CA ASP A 11 11.69 -7.13 -43.70
C ASP A 11 11.70 -5.66 -44.11
N GLU A 12 11.12 -5.31 -45.25
CA GLU A 12 11.03 -3.92 -45.72
C GLU A 12 10.09 -3.11 -44.81
N GLY A 13 8.90 -3.64 -44.55
CA GLY A 13 7.92 -2.97 -43.67
C GLY A 13 8.46 -2.83 -42.23
N TRP A 14 9.12 -3.88 -41.71
CA TRP A 14 9.73 -3.84 -40.39
C TRP A 14 10.90 -2.87 -40.30
N THR A 15 11.76 -2.80 -41.32
CA THR A 15 12.88 -1.85 -41.38
C THR A 15 12.35 -0.41 -41.34
N LEU A 16 11.30 -0.11 -42.12
CA LEU A 16 10.67 1.20 -42.11
C LEU A 16 10.08 1.55 -40.73
N ILE A 17 9.38 0.61 -40.08
CA ILE A 17 8.83 0.83 -38.73
C ILE A 17 9.97 1.07 -37.73
N ARG A 18 11.06 0.31 -37.83
CA ARG A 18 12.21 0.45 -36.94
C ARG A 18 12.85 1.83 -37.06
N GLU A 19 13.25 2.21 -38.26
CA GLU A 19 13.97 3.47 -38.50
C GLU A 19 13.08 4.69 -38.21
N LYS A 20 11.80 4.64 -38.58
CA LYS A 20 10.88 5.78 -38.45
C LYS A 20 10.18 5.88 -37.11
N ALA A 21 10.16 4.82 -36.31
CA ALA A 21 9.45 4.78 -35.04
C ALA A 21 10.35 4.32 -33.89
N ILE A 22 10.80 3.07 -33.93
CA ILE A 22 11.43 2.40 -32.79
C ILE A 22 12.76 3.08 -32.44
N ASP A 23 13.66 3.25 -33.40
CA ASP A 23 15.00 3.79 -33.16
C ASP A 23 14.95 5.26 -32.69
N LYS A 24 14.03 6.05 -33.25
CA LYS A 24 13.79 7.44 -32.82
C LYS A 24 13.28 7.52 -31.38
N LEU A 25 12.37 6.62 -31.03
CA LEU A 25 11.81 6.56 -29.70
C LEU A 25 12.86 6.09 -28.69
N GLU A 26 13.63 5.04 -29.01
CA GLU A 26 14.72 4.56 -28.17
C GLU A 26 15.80 5.63 -27.96
N TYR A 27 16.18 6.37 -29.01
CA TYR A 27 17.10 7.51 -28.90
C TYR A 27 16.60 8.56 -27.90
N TYR A 28 15.33 8.96 -28.02
CA TYR A 28 14.73 9.94 -27.12
C TYR A 28 14.68 9.43 -25.67
N LEU A 29 14.30 8.17 -25.46
CA LEU A 29 14.21 7.58 -24.12
C LEU A 29 15.58 7.43 -23.43
N ASP A 30 16.64 7.22 -24.23
CA ASP A 30 18.01 7.07 -23.72
C ASP A 30 18.69 8.41 -23.45
N THR A 31 18.47 9.41 -24.31
CA THR A 31 19.21 10.68 -24.27
C THR A 31 18.41 11.85 -23.67
N GLY A 32 17.08 11.77 -23.67
CA GLY A 32 16.20 12.89 -23.41
C GLY A 32 16.16 13.93 -24.53
N GLU A 33 16.93 13.73 -25.61
CA GLU A 33 17.02 14.64 -26.74
C GLU A 33 16.05 14.24 -27.84
N VAL A 34 15.41 15.22 -28.44
CA VAL A 34 14.58 15.00 -29.63
C VAL A 34 15.51 14.70 -30.82
N PRO A 35 15.24 13.65 -31.63
CA PRO A 35 15.96 13.40 -32.87
C PRO A 35 16.01 14.63 -33.78
N LYS A 36 17.17 14.89 -34.39
CA LYS A 36 17.45 16.13 -35.16
C LYS A 36 16.52 16.35 -36.36
N ASP A 37 15.96 15.28 -36.89
CA ASP A 37 15.03 15.29 -38.01
C ASP A 37 13.59 15.62 -37.61
N VAL A 38 13.31 15.82 -36.31
CA VAL A 38 11.99 16.16 -35.80
C VAL A 38 11.89 17.65 -35.48
N VAL A 39 11.00 18.35 -36.20
CA VAL A 39 10.77 19.78 -36.02
C VAL A 39 10.05 20.05 -34.69
N GLN A 40 10.71 20.81 -33.81
CA GLN A 40 10.13 21.28 -32.54
C GLN A 40 9.53 22.67 -32.68
N VAL A 41 8.44 22.92 -31.94
CA VAL A 41 7.81 24.23 -31.84
C VAL A 41 8.22 24.86 -30.51
N GLU A 42 8.78 26.06 -30.57
CA GLU A 42 9.23 26.80 -29.39
C GLU A 42 8.10 26.98 -28.37
N GLY A 43 8.39 26.74 -27.09
CA GLY A 43 7.43 26.83 -25.98
C GLY A 43 6.43 25.68 -25.87
N LYS A 44 6.53 24.63 -26.71
CA LYS A 44 5.69 23.42 -26.62
C LYS A 44 6.49 22.21 -26.12
N PRO A 45 5.84 21.23 -25.46
CA PRO A 45 6.51 20.01 -25.03
C PRO A 45 7.08 19.24 -26.23
N PRO A 46 8.20 18.51 -26.03
CA PRO A 46 8.87 17.78 -27.09
C PRO A 46 7.92 16.77 -27.76
N ARG A 47 7.76 16.90 -29.07
CA ARG A 47 6.90 16.02 -29.87
C ARG A 47 7.77 15.14 -30.74
N ILE A 48 7.88 13.86 -30.39
CA ILE A 48 8.69 12.87 -31.15
C ILE A 48 8.01 12.49 -32.47
N PHE A 49 6.67 12.40 -32.48
CA PHE A 49 5.90 11.98 -33.65
C PHE A 49 4.78 12.96 -34.02
N GLY A 50 4.73 13.31 -35.30
CA GLY A 50 3.68 14.06 -35.97
C GLY A 50 2.44 13.22 -36.27
N ALA A 51 1.37 13.89 -36.72
CA ALA A 51 0.18 13.18 -37.21
C ALA A 51 0.47 12.42 -38.52
N GLY A 52 1.37 12.97 -39.36
CA GLY A 52 1.84 12.32 -40.58
C GLY A 52 2.66 11.07 -40.31
N ASP A 53 3.57 11.10 -39.33
CA ASP A 53 4.37 9.94 -38.95
C ASP A 53 3.48 8.81 -38.44
N TYR A 54 2.53 9.14 -37.57
CA TYR A 54 1.55 8.18 -37.06
C TYR A 54 0.71 7.57 -38.20
N ALA A 55 0.19 8.39 -39.12
CA ALA A 55 -0.61 7.91 -40.23
C ALA A 55 0.20 6.96 -41.13
N GLN A 56 1.45 7.31 -41.46
CA GLN A 56 2.33 6.44 -42.25
C GLN A 56 2.58 5.10 -41.56
N LEU A 57 3.00 5.13 -40.29
CA LEU A 57 3.33 3.93 -39.52
C LEU A 57 2.12 3.01 -39.33
N TYR A 58 0.97 3.58 -38.96
CA TYR A 58 -0.27 2.83 -38.80
C TYR A 58 -0.72 2.21 -40.14
N THR A 59 -0.67 2.96 -41.23
CA THR A 59 -1.02 2.43 -42.57
C THR A 59 -0.07 1.30 -42.99
N THR A 60 1.23 1.42 -42.73
CA THR A 60 2.19 0.33 -42.99
C THR A 60 1.83 -0.94 -42.21
N VAL A 61 1.62 -0.84 -40.90
CA VAL A 61 1.23 -1.99 -40.06
C VAL A 61 -0.11 -2.58 -40.52
N TYR A 62 -1.09 -1.73 -40.81
CA TYR A 62 -2.39 -2.16 -41.32
C TYR A 62 -2.27 -2.94 -42.63
N ASN A 63 -1.49 -2.44 -43.60
CA ASN A 63 -1.29 -3.11 -44.88
C ASN A 63 -0.63 -4.47 -44.69
N MET A 64 0.42 -4.55 -43.86
CA MET A 64 1.11 -5.81 -43.55
C MET A 64 0.18 -6.85 -42.89
N CYS A 65 -0.77 -6.40 -42.06
CA CYS A 65 -1.73 -7.28 -41.38
C CYS A 65 -2.96 -7.66 -42.22
N THR A 66 -3.25 -6.93 -43.31
CA THR A 66 -4.45 -7.15 -44.16
C THR A 66 -4.14 -7.75 -45.52
N GLN A 67 -2.86 -7.96 -45.82
CA GLN A 67 -2.39 -8.71 -46.98
C GLN A 67 -2.99 -10.11 -47.04
N ARG A 68 -3.27 -10.57 -48.28
CA ARG A 68 -3.78 -11.93 -48.52
C ARG A 68 -2.72 -12.96 -48.17
N SER A 69 -3.18 -14.12 -47.72
CA SER A 69 -2.33 -15.31 -47.53
C SER A 69 -1.51 -15.57 -48.81
N PRO A 70 -0.21 -15.89 -48.71
CA PRO A 70 0.56 -16.20 -47.48
C PRO A 70 1.20 -14.99 -46.78
N ASN A 71 0.96 -13.75 -47.23
CA ASN A 71 1.72 -12.58 -46.80
C ASN A 71 1.07 -11.81 -45.63
N ASN A 72 0.25 -12.47 -44.81
CA ASN A 72 -0.33 -11.85 -43.63
C ASN A 72 0.68 -11.92 -42.49
N TRP A 73 1.26 -10.77 -42.13
CA TRP A 73 2.35 -10.70 -41.17
C TRP A 73 1.93 -10.39 -39.74
N SER A 74 0.65 -10.62 -39.38
CA SER A 74 0.13 -10.23 -38.06
C SER A 74 0.86 -10.95 -36.91
N GLU A 75 1.14 -12.24 -37.09
CA GLU A 75 1.86 -13.05 -36.10
C GLU A 75 3.32 -12.60 -35.96
N GLU A 76 4.01 -12.45 -37.09
CA GLU A 76 5.41 -12.03 -37.12
C GLU A 76 5.56 -10.61 -36.56
N LEU A 77 4.65 -9.69 -36.86
CA LEU A 77 4.69 -8.34 -36.27
C LEU A 77 4.44 -8.36 -34.76
N TYR A 78 3.54 -9.23 -34.28
CA TYR A 78 3.36 -9.44 -32.84
C TYR A 78 4.63 -10.00 -32.19
N GLN A 79 5.31 -10.97 -32.82
CA GLN A 79 6.59 -11.49 -32.31
C GLN A 79 7.68 -10.41 -32.29
N ARG A 80 7.87 -9.70 -33.41
CA ARG A 80 8.86 -8.62 -33.57
C ARG A 80 8.64 -7.46 -32.60
N TYR A 81 7.38 -7.12 -32.29
CA TYR A 81 7.05 -6.19 -31.21
C TYR A 81 7.69 -6.62 -29.88
N GLY A 82 7.46 -7.88 -29.47
CA GLY A 82 7.98 -8.42 -28.22
C GLY A 82 9.51 -8.51 -28.21
N GLU A 83 10.12 -8.91 -29.33
CA GLU A 83 11.58 -8.95 -29.49
C GLU A 83 12.21 -7.55 -29.36
N SER A 84 11.59 -6.54 -29.98
CA SER A 84 12.07 -5.16 -29.91
C SER A 84 12.06 -4.65 -28.48
N MET A 85 10.94 -4.82 -27.76
CA MET A 85 10.85 -4.43 -26.36
C MET A 85 11.82 -5.20 -25.46
N SER A 86 11.96 -6.51 -25.69
CA SER A 86 12.88 -7.34 -24.93
C SER A 86 14.34 -6.93 -25.15
N SER A 87 14.70 -6.60 -26.40
CA SER A 87 16.01 -6.07 -26.77
C SER A 87 16.28 -4.74 -26.06
N TYR A 88 15.33 -3.80 -26.09
CA TYR A 88 15.47 -2.51 -25.40
C TYR A 88 15.69 -2.70 -23.89
N VAL A 89 14.85 -3.49 -23.22
CA VAL A 89 14.98 -3.74 -21.78
C VAL A 89 16.33 -4.38 -21.46
N THR A 90 16.71 -5.42 -22.19
CA THR A 90 17.97 -6.15 -21.95
C THR A 90 19.21 -5.30 -22.22
N ARG A 91 19.20 -4.48 -23.26
CA ARG A 91 20.40 -3.72 -23.69
C ARG A 91 20.53 -2.35 -23.05
N LYS A 92 19.41 -1.71 -22.71
CA LYS A 92 19.38 -0.31 -22.26
C LYS A 92 18.95 -0.14 -20.81
N VAL A 93 18.05 -0.99 -20.31
CA VAL A 93 17.54 -0.90 -18.94
C VAL A 93 18.39 -1.72 -17.97
N VAL A 94 18.57 -3.02 -18.24
CA VAL A 94 19.27 -3.95 -17.34
C VAL A 94 20.67 -3.45 -16.93
N PRO A 95 21.55 -3.02 -17.85
CA PRO A 95 22.89 -2.57 -17.47
C PRO A 95 22.91 -1.29 -16.61
N ARG A 96 21.81 -0.55 -16.55
CA ARG A 96 21.69 0.67 -15.74
C ARG A 96 21.22 0.37 -14.31
N ILE A 97 20.45 -0.70 -14.12
CA ILE A 97 19.93 -1.10 -12.80
C ILE A 97 20.81 -2.17 -12.12
N GLU A 98 21.64 -2.85 -12.90
CA GLU A 98 22.58 -3.84 -12.39
C GLU A 98 23.60 -3.19 -11.45
N GLY A 99 23.84 -3.81 -10.29
CA GLY A 99 24.75 -3.31 -9.26
C GLY A 99 24.26 -2.11 -8.43
N LEU A 100 23.15 -1.45 -8.79
CA LEU A 100 22.60 -0.35 -7.97
C LEU A 100 21.91 -0.86 -6.70
N GLU A 101 22.01 -0.11 -5.61
CA GLU A 101 21.33 -0.43 -4.34
C GLU A 101 20.68 0.82 -3.73
N GLY A 102 19.84 0.60 -2.71
CA GLY A 102 19.23 1.68 -1.94
C GLY A 102 18.40 2.64 -2.81
N GLU A 103 18.45 3.91 -2.45
CA GLU A 103 17.67 4.96 -3.11
C GLU A 103 18.08 5.17 -4.59
N ALA A 104 19.36 4.96 -4.93
CA ALA A 104 19.85 5.08 -6.30
C ALA A 104 19.17 4.04 -7.22
N LEU A 105 19.01 2.80 -6.74
CA LEU A 105 18.27 1.77 -7.45
C LEU A 105 16.81 2.20 -7.66
N LEU A 106 16.15 2.72 -6.61
CA LEU A 106 14.74 3.12 -6.71
C LEU A 106 14.53 4.22 -7.75
N ARG A 107 15.40 5.25 -7.75
CA ARG A 107 15.33 6.36 -8.71
C ARG A 107 15.53 5.88 -10.14
N GLU A 108 16.57 5.08 -10.39
CA GLU A 108 16.86 4.58 -11.73
C GLU A 108 15.76 3.62 -12.20
N LEU A 109 15.30 2.71 -11.34
CA LEU A 109 14.25 1.76 -11.68
C LEU A 109 12.93 2.47 -12.04
N LEU A 110 12.53 3.48 -11.25
CA LEU A 110 11.32 4.26 -11.53
C LEU A 110 11.46 5.08 -12.81
N LEU A 111 12.63 5.69 -13.05
CA LEU A 111 12.92 6.38 -14.31
C LEU A 111 12.77 5.43 -15.50
N ARG A 112 13.40 4.27 -15.45
CA ARG A 112 13.34 3.27 -16.52
C ARG A 112 11.94 2.70 -16.71
N TRP A 113 11.18 2.51 -15.63
CA TRP A 113 9.77 2.12 -15.70
C TRP A 113 8.91 3.17 -16.42
N ASN A 114 9.07 4.44 -16.09
CA ASN A 114 8.34 5.52 -16.74
C ASN A 114 8.69 5.64 -18.23
N ASN A 115 9.98 5.49 -18.57
CA ASN A 115 10.44 5.41 -19.96
C ASN A 115 9.81 4.21 -20.68
N HIS A 116 9.74 3.06 -20.03
CA HIS A 116 9.12 1.85 -20.59
C HIS A 116 7.60 2.01 -20.78
N LYS A 117 6.89 2.67 -19.86
CA LYS A 117 5.48 3.02 -20.03
C LYS A 117 5.26 3.93 -21.24
N LEU A 118 6.14 4.91 -21.44
CA LEU A 118 6.09 5.77 -22.62
C LEU A 118 6.38 4.97 -23.91
N TYR A 119 7.39 4.09 -23.87
CA TYR A 119 7.72 3.19 -24.98
C TYR A 119 6.54 2.30 -25.36
N SER A 120 5.95 1.61 -24.37
CA SER A 120 4.77 0.74 -24.55
C SER A 120 3.61 1.50 -25.17
N LYS A 121 3.26 2.68 -24.64
CA LYS A 121 2.14 3.50 -25.17
C LYS A 121 2.32 3.86 -26.64
N TRP A 122 3.54 4.21 -27.07
CA TRP A 122 3.79 4.50 -28.48
C TRP A 122 3.76 3.25 -29.34
N MET A 123 4.36 2.16 -28.87
CA MET A 123 4.35 0.88 -29.58
C MET A 123 2.90 0.36 -29.73
N GLU A 124 2.07 0.41 -28.69
CA GLU A 124 0.64 0.08 -28.75
C GLU A 124 -0.10 0.91 -29.81
N ARG A 125 0.23 2.19 -29.94
CA ARG A 125 -0.37 3.08 -30.96
C ARG A 125 0.05 2.70 -32.38
N PHE A 126 1.32 2.37 -32.61
CA PHE A 126 1.78 1.94 -33.93
C PHE A 126 1.19 0.59 -34.33
N PHE A 127 1.02 -0.31 -33.37
CA PHE A 127 0.57 -1.67 -33.57
C PHE A 127 -0.91 -1.92 -33.19
N THR A 128 -1.73 -0.87 -33.03
CA THR A 128 -3.12 -0.97 -32.53
C THR A 128 -4.00 -1.96 -33.32
N TYR A 129 -3.69 -2.17 -34.60
CA TYR A 129 -4.41 -3.16 -35.41
C TYR A 129 -4.28 -4.59 -34.84
N LEU A 130 -3.10 -4.96 -34.30
CA LEU A 130 -2.86 -6.28 -33.71
C LEU A 130 -3.78 -6.53 -32.52
N ASP A 131 -3.88 -5.58 -31.58
CA ASP A 131 -4.80 -5.69 -30.44
C ASP A 131 -6.27 -5.81 -30.86
N ARG A 132 -6.65 -5.10 -31.94
CA ARG A 132 -8.04 -5.08 -32.40
C ARG A 132 -8.46 -6.41 -33.04
N TYR A 133 -7.55 -7.11 -33.70
CA TYR A 133 -7.87 -8.27 -34.53
C TYR A 133 -7.04 -9.51 -34.17
N TYR A 134 -5.72 -9.46 -34.29
CA TYR A 134 -4.85 -10.61 -34.10
C TYR A 134 -4.91 -11.16 -32.67
N VAL A 135 -4.74 -10.30 -31.66
CA VAL A 135 -4.75 -10.66 -30.24
C VAL A 135 -6.06 -11.35 -29.84
N LYS A 136 -7.19 -10.79 -30.29
CA LYS A 136 -8.52 -11.36 -30.04
C LYS A 136 -8.75 -12.69 -30.75
N LEU A 137 -8.22 -12.82 -31.97
CA LEU A 137 -8.39 -14.04 -32.77
C LEU A 137 -7.54 -15.20 -32.23
N GLN A 138 -6.32 -14.90 -31.77
CA GLN A 138 -5.37 -15.90 -31.26
C GLN A 138 -5.48 -16.10 -29.74
N SER A 139 -6.30 -15.30 -29.05
CA SER A 139 -6.43 -15.33 -27.59
C SER A 139 -5.08 -15.22 -26.86
N VAL A 140 -4.21 -14.32 -27.35
CA VAL A 140 -2.91 -14.01 -26.74
C VAL A 140 -3.00 -12.74 -25.91
N ASP A 141 -1.94 -12.42 -25.17
CA ASP A 141 -1.86 -11.16 -24.39
C ASP A 141 -1.99 -9.92 -25.29
N THR A 142 -2.62 -8.88 -24.75
CA THR A 142 -2.60 -7.56 -25.40
C THR A 142 -1.18 -7.01 -25.43
N LEU A 143 -0.93 -6.09 -26.36
CA LEU A 143 0.36 -5.42 -26.46
C LEU A 143 0.74 -4.74 -25.12
N ALA A 144 -0.22 -4.06 -24.48
CA ALA A 144 -0.01 -3.43 -23.17
C ALA A 144 0.44 -4.43 -22.10
N VAL A 145 -0.28 -5.55 -21.95
CA VAL A 145 0.07 -6.60 -20.99
C VAL A 145 1.45 -7.16 -21.29
N ARG A 146 1.70 -7.51 -22.56
CA ARG A 146 2.99 -8.08 -22.97
C ARG A 146 4.14 -7.12 -22.69
N GLY A 147 3.95 -5.83 -22.93
CA GLY A 147 4.91 -4.78 -22.61
C GLY A 147 5.28 -4.76 -21.13
N VAL A 148 4.30 -4.80 -20.23
CA VAL A 148 4.55 -4.85 -18.77
C VAL A 148 5.24 -6.16 -18.38
N THR A 149 4.78 -7.31 -18.89
CA THR A 149 5.36 -8.63 -18.59
C THR A 149 6.82 -8.72 -19.02
N ILE A 150 7.20 -8.12 -20.15
CA ILE A 150 8.59 -8.05 -20.61
C ILE A 150 9.45 -7.27 -19.59
N PHE A 151 9.00 -6.10 -19.13
CA PHE A 151 9.76 -5.34 -18.14
C PHE A 151 9.86 -6.07 -16.81
N LYS A 152 8.76 -6.66 -16.33
CA LYS A 152 8.75 -7.46 -15.11
C LYS A 152 9.79 -8.57 -15.18
N ASN A 153 9.72 -9.42 -16.20
CA ASN A 153 10.55 -10.62 -16.29
C ASN A 153 12.02 -10.29 -16.57
N LEU A 154 12.30 -9.29 -17.43
CA LEU A 154 13.66 -9.01 -17.89
C LEU A 154 14.38 -7.93 -17.10
N ALA A 155 13.69 -7.06 -16.36
CA ALA A 155 14.31 -6.01 -15.53
C ALA A 155 14.02 -6.19 -14.04
N PHE A 156 12.76 -6.30 -13.63
CA PHE A 156 12.40 -6.34 -12.20
C PHE A 156 12.76 -7.67 -11.52
N ASP A 157 12.49 -8.78 -12.21
CA ASP A 157 12.81 -10.14 -11.74
C ASP A 157 14.26 -10.54 -12.11
N HIS A 158 15.00 -9.65 -12.78
CA HIS A 158 16.37 -9.94 -13.18
C HIS A 158 17.31 -9.97 -11.98
N GLY A 159 17.99 -11.11 -11.79
CA GLY A 159 18.90 -11.33 -10.67
C GLY A 159 18.20 -11.12 -9.33
N HIS A 160 18.68 -10.15 -8.55
CA HIS A 160 18.10 -9.79 -7.25
C HIS A 160 17.55 -8.35 -7.22
N VAL A 161 17.08 -7.81 -8.35
CA VAL A 161 16.51 -6.44 -8.40
C VAL A 161 15.29 -6.31 -7.48
N ALA A 162 14.29 -7.19 -7.57
CA ALA A 162 13.10 -7.15 -6.72
C ALA A 162 13.44 -7.15 -5.21
N ALA A 163 14.35 -8.03 -4.78
CA ALA A 163 14.80 -8.10 -3.39
C ALA A 163 15.53 -6.83 -2.91
N ARG A 164 16.42 -6.26 -3.75
CA ARG A 164 17.11 -4.99 -3.45
C ARG A 164 16.15 -3.81 -3.42
N CYS A 165 15.16 -3.78 -4.32
CA CYS A 165 14.09 -2.78 -4.35
C CYS A 165 13.29 -2.82 -3.04
N ARG A 166 12.83 -4.01 -2.64
CA ARG A 166 12.15 -4.22 -1.35
C ARG A 166 13.01 -3.75 -0.18
N ALA A 167 14.28 -4.15 -0.12
CA ALA A 167 15.18 -3.74 0.96
C ALA A 167 15.33 -2.22 1.04
N ALA A 168 15.47 -1.54 -0.11
CA ALA A 168 15.55 -0.08 -0.19
C ALA A 168 14.27 0.63 0.29
N ILE A 169 13.09 0.11 -0.07
CA ILE A 169 11.80 0.64 0.41
C ILE A 169 11.71 0.52 1.93
N LEU A 170 12.02 -0.66 2.48
CA LEU A 170 11.97 -0.89 3.93
C LEU A 170 12.96 0.00 4.70
N ASP A 171 14.17 0.19 4.15
CA ASP A 171 15.17 1.11 4.69
C ASP A 171 14.69 2.56 4.72
N MET A 172 14.11 3.06 3.62
CA MET A 172 13.53 4.41 3.57
C MET A 172 12.41 4.60 4.61
N ILE A 173 11.52 3.62 4.74
CA ILE A 173 10.44 3.68 5.74
C ILE A 173 11.01 3.73 7.16
N ASN A 174 12.04 2.91 7.46
CA ASN A 174 12.67 2.90 8.78
C ASN A 174 13.41 4.23 9.06
N ARG A 175 14.12 4.79 8.07
CA ARG A 175 14.74 6.12 8.20
C ARG A 175 13.71 7.19 8.53
N GLU A 176 12.54 7.17 7.88
CA GLU A 176 11.47 8.11 8.18
C GLU A 176 10.85 7.88 9.57
N ARG A 177 10.76 6.63 10.03
CA ARG A 177 10.34 6.30 11.41
C ARG A 177 11.32 6.85 12.46
N GLU A 178 12.59 6.93 12.12
CA GLU A 178 13.64 7.54 12.94
C GLU A 178 13.65 9.07 12.86
N GLY A 179 12.77 9.67 12.05
CA GLY A 179 12.63 11.13 11.92
C GLY A 179 13.47 11.74 10.80
N ASN A 180 14.10 10.94 9.94
CA ASN A 180 14.83 11.45 8.78
C ASN A 180 13.86 11.86 7.67
N GLU A 181 14.21 12.92 6.94
CA GLU A 181 13.49 13.28 5.71
C GLU A 181 13.78 12.27 4.59
N ILE A 182 12.73 11.88 3.88
CA ILE A 182 12.82 10.96 2.75
C ILE A 182 12.05 11.51 1.54
N ASP A 183 12.40 11.03 0.35
CA ASP A 183 11.63 11.30 -0.86
C ASP A 183 10.36 10.41 -0.89
N GLN A 184 9.28 10.90 -0.27
CA GLN A 184 7.98 10.22 -0.27
C GLN A 184 7.39 10.07 -1.69
N GLY A 185 7.70 11.00 -2.60
CA GLY A 185 7.26 10.95 -4.00
C GLY A 185 7.91 9.78 -4.75
N LEU A 186 9.20 9.53 -4.50
CA LEU A 186 9.90 8.35 -5.00
C LEU A 186 9.28 7.05 -4.48
N LEU A 187 9.03 6.94 -3.17
CA LEU A 187 8.38 5.76 -2.59
C LEU A 187 7.01 5.52 -3.23
N ARG A 188 6.20 6.56 -3.35
CA ARG A 188 4.88 6.47 -3.98
C ARG A 188 5.00 5.97 -5.42
N GLY A 189 5.90 6.54 -6.21
CA GLY A 189 6.10 6.14 -7.60
C GLY A 189 6.56 4.69 -7.76
N VAL A 190 7.44 4.21 -6.87
CA VAL A 190 7.88 2.81 -6.87
C VAL A 190 6.77 1.87 -6.43
N VAL A 191 5.99 2.22 -5.42
CA VAL A 191 4.83 1.44 -4.98
C VAL A 191 3.78 1.36 -6.10
N ASP A 192 3.51 2.46 -6.79
CA ASP A 192 2.63 2.51 -7.97
C ASP A 192 3.17 1.60 -9.10
N MET A 193 4.49 1.57 -9.32
CA MET A 193 5.11 0.62 -10.26
C MET A 193 4.86 -0.84 -9.85
N LEU A 194 4.98 -1.21 -8.56
CA LEU A 194 4.72 -2.57 -8.11
C LEU A 194 3.26 -3.00 -8.39
N PHE A 195 2.31 -2.06 -8.32
CA PHE A 195 0.92 -2.31 -8.73
C PHE A 195 0.80 -2.54 -10.24
N ASP A 196 1.40 -1.65 -11.03
CA ASP A 196 1.38 -1.79 -12.49
C ASP A 196 1.93 -3.17 -12.93
N LEU A 197 3.04 -3.63 -12.31
CA LEU A 197 3.66 -4.93 -12.59
C LEU A 197 2.81 -6.13 -12.13
N GLY A 198 2.03 -5.97 -11.04
CA GLY A 198 1.11 -6.99 -10.54
C GLY A 198 -0.09 -7.23 -11.44
N ASN A 199 -0.64 -6.16 -12.02
CA ASN A 199 -1.83 -6.23 -12.87
C ASN A 199 -1.60 -7.04 -14.15
N ALA A 200 -0.41 -6.95 -14.74
CA ALA A 200 -0.11 -7.63 -16.00
C ALA A 200 0.08 -9.15 -15.87
N SER A 201 0.37 -9.67 -14.67
CA SER A 201 0.62 -11.10 -14.47
C SER A 201 -0.66 -11.96 -14.51
N ARG A 202 -1.87 -11.36 -14.59
CA ARG A 202 -3.16 -12.08 -14.46
C ARG A 202 -4.07 -12.13 -15.68
N SER A 203 -3.81 -11.40 -16.77
CA SER A 203 -4.67 -11.46 -17.97
C SER A 203 -4.77 -12.84 -18.64
N ASN A 204 -4.06 -13.86 -18.12
CA ASN A 204 -3.97 -15.22 -18.66
C ASN A 204 -4.55 -16.33 -17.74
N SER A 205 -5.57 -16.08 -16.93
CA SER A 205 -6.35 -17.21 -16.36
C SER A 205 -7.45 -17.64 -17.34
N PRO A 206 -7.46 -18.88 -17.87
CA PRO A 206 -8.48 -19.37 -18.81
C PRO A 206 -9.89 -19.53 -18.20
N ALA A 207 -10.12 -19.10 -16.97
CA ALA A 207 -11.31 -19.40 -16.19
C ALA A 207 -12.60 -18.76 -16.73
N ASP A 208 -12.48 -17.70 -17.55
CA ASP A 208 -13.65 -17.01 -18.12
C ASP A 208 -14.12 -17.58 -19.48
N ALA A 209 -13.47 -18.64 -19.98
CA ALA A 209 -13.78 -19.23 -21.29
C ALA A 209 -14.60 -20.54 -21.25
N GLN A 210 -15.02 -21.03 -20.07
CA GLN A 210 -15.84 -22.25 -19.96
C GLN A 210 -17.11 -22.02 -19.15
N GLY A 211 -18.17 -21.67 -19.88
CA GLY A 211 -19.53 -21.58 -19.36
C GLY A 211 -20.58 -21.79 -20.45
N THR A 212 -20.48 -22.87 -21.25
CA THR A 212 -21.59 -23.31 -22.10
C THR A 212 -21.78 -24.83 -22.11
N SER A 213 -23.05 -25.21 -21.92
CA SER A 213 -23.71 -26.54 -21.95
C SER A 213 -23.54 -27.40 -20.68
N SER A 214 -24.57 -27.96 -20.03
CA SER A 214 -25.97 -28.24 -20.42
C SER A 214 -26.86 -28.58 -19.20
N SER A 215 -28.12 -28.10 -19.15
CA SER A 215 -29.32 -28.91 -18.82
C SER A 215 -30.61 -28.07 -18.90
N SER A 216 -31.72 -28.77 -19.05
CA SER A 216 -32.95 -28.36 -19.75
C SER A 216 -34.05 -27.74 -18.87
N ALA A 217 -34.84 -26.88 -19.50
CA ALA A 217 -36.27 -26.56 -19.29
C ALA A 217 -36.75 -25.92 -17.96
N ASN A 218 -37.15 -24.65 -18.02
CA ASN A 218 -38.59 -24.28 -18.07
C ASN A 218 -38.79 -22.78 -18.37
N ALA A 219 -39.86 -22.51 -19.13
CA ALA A 219 -40.25 -21.20 -19.64
C ALA A 219 -40.84 -20.29 -18.55
N SER A 220 -40.56 -18.98 -18.62
CA SER A 220 -41.55 -17.93 -18.93
C SER A 220 -41.08 -16.54 -18.44
N THR A 221 -41.43 -15.52 -19.22
CA THR A 221 -41.39 -14.06 -18.96
C THR A 221 -40.04 -13.33 -19.00
N ASN A 222 -39.83 -12.68 -20.15
CA ASN A 222 -38.86 -11.60 -20.37
C ASN A 222 -39.19 -10.35 -19.54
N ARG A 223 -38.19 -9.83 -18.81
CA ARG A 223 -38.06 -8.40 -18.51
C ARG A 223 -36.57 -8.04 -18.37
N PRO A 224 -36.04 -7.05 -19.12
CA PRO A 224 -34.65 -6.62 -18.94
C PRO A 224 -34.58 -5.66 -17.76
N THR A 225 -33.92 -6.07 -16.67
CA THR A 225 -33.50 -5.16 -15.59
C THR A 225 -32.16 -4.52 -15.94
N LEU A 226 -32.16 -3.20 -16.11
CA LEU A 226 -30.95 -2.38 -16.07
C LEU A 226 -30.28 -2.49 -14.70
N GLY A 227 -28.94 -2.59 -14.70
CA GLY A 227 -28.11 -2.21 -13.57
C GLY A 227 -27.79 -3.33 -12.58
N ALA A 228 -26.86 -4.21 -12.93
CA ALA A 228 -26.00 -4.86 -11.94
C ALA A 228 -24.58 -4.36 -12.19
N ALA A 229 -24.05 -3.56 -11.25
CA ALA A 229 -22.66 -3.17 -11.26
C ALA A 229 -21.77 -4.41 -11.11
N PRO A 230 -20.62 -4.52 -11.80
CA PRO A 230 -19.68 -5.61 -11.57
C PRO A 230 -19.14 -5.48 -10.15
N SER A 231 -19.01 -6.61 -9.45
CA SER A 231 -18.37 -6.71 -8.14
C SER A 231 -16.86 -6.39 -8.24
N GLN A 232 -16.51 -5.10 -8.17
CA GLN A 232 -15.14 -4.59 -8.25
C GLN A 232 -14.22 -5.12 -7.13
N ALA A 233 -14.77 -5.46 -5.96
CA ALA A 233 -13.98 -5.82 -4.79
C ALA A 233 -13.15 -7.12 -4.94
N ASN A 234 -13.61 -8.09 -5.74
CA ASN A 234 -12.89 -9.36 -5.92
C ASN A 234 -11.72 -9.24 -6.92
N ASP A 235 -11.77 -8.23 -7.81
CA ASP A 235 -10.75 -7.97 -8.82
C ASP A 235 -9.62 -7.07 -8.28
N GLU A 236 -9.94 -6.17 -7.35
CA GLU A 236 -8.96 -5.35 -6.61
C GLU A 236 -8.06 -6.18 -5.68
N LEU A 237 -8.60 -7.20 -4.99
CA LEU A 237 -7.77 -8.06 -4.13
C LEU A 237 -6.78 -8.94 -4.93
N SER A 238 -7.12 -9.19 -6.19
CA SER A 238 -6.37 -10.01 -7.16
C SER A 238 -5.18 -9.25 -7.78
N THR A 239 -5.38 -7.96 -8.07
CA THR A 239 -4.39 -7.02 -8.66
C THR A 239 -3.29 -6.60 -7.70
N LEU A 240 -3.56 -6.64 -6.38
CA LEU A 240 -2.60 -6.28 -5.34
C LEU A 240 -1.56 -7.37 -5.04
N TRP A 241 -1.58 -8.52 -5.71
CA TRP A 241 -0.79 -9.70 -5.31
C TRP A 241 0.73 -9.42 -5.26
N VAL A 242 1.30 -8.78 -6.29
CA VAL A 242 2.74 -8.45 -6.29
C VAL A 242 3.08 -7.48 -5.17
N TYR A 243 2.26 -6.45 -4.93
CA TYR A 243 2.47 -5.56 -3.78
C TYR A 243 2.36 -6.29 -2.44
N GLN A 244 1.41 -7.21 -2.29
CA GLN A 244 1.26 -7.98 -1.05
C GLN A 244 2.49 -8.86 -0.81
N GLN A 245 2.92 -9.63 -1.82
CA GLN A 245 4.04 -10.56 -1.68
C GLN A 245 5.40 -9.86 -1.63
N GLU A 246 5.65 -8.91 -2.53
CA GLU A 246 6.96 -8.27 -2.65
C GLU A 246 7.20 -7.16 -1.63
N LEU A 247 6.15 -6.63 -0.99
CA LEU A 247 6.30 -5.56 -0.01
C LEU A 247 5.61 -5.85 1.32
N VAL A 248 4.30 -6.07 1.34
CA VAL A 248 3.53 -6.12 2.60
C VAL A 248 3.97 -7.29 3.50
N GLU A 249 4.19 -8.48 2.96
CA GLU A 249 4.62 -9.66 3.72
C GLU A 249 5.94 -9.46 4.46
N TYR A 250 6.81 -8.58 3.96
CA TYR A 250 8.09 -8.23 4.58
C TYR A 250 8.01 -6.97 5.44
N LEU A 251 7.16 -6.01 5.06
CA LEU A 251 6.95 -4.77 5.80
C LEU A 251 6.34 -5.03 7.18
N LEU A 252 5.37 -5.95 7.29
CA LEU A 252 4.71 -6.25 8.56
C LEU A 252 5.67 -6.75 9.64
N PRO A 253 6.48 -7.81 9.43
CA PRO A 253 7.43 -8.27 10.45
C PRO A 253 8.52 -7.23 10.75
N GLU A 254 8.96 -6.44 9.77
CA GLU A 254 9.94 -5.38 10.02
C GLU A 254 9.36 -4.24 10.87
N THR A 255 8.11 -3.87 10.60
CA THR A 255 7.34 -2.92 11.41
C THR A 255 7.15 -3.42 12.84
N ALA A 256 6.83 -4.70 13.01
CA ALA A 256 6.70 -5.31 14.33
C ALA A 256 8.01 -5.19 15.12
N ARG A 257 9.14 -5.59 14.50
CA ARG A 257 10.47 -5.52 15.13
C ARG A 257 10.86 -4.08 15.49
N PHE A 258 10.57 -3.12 14.62
CA PHE A 258 10.85 -1.71 14.89
C PHE A 258 10.10 -1.25 16.15
N TYR A 259 8.78 -1.47 16.20
CA TYR A 259 7.96 -1.02 17.31
C TYR A 259 8.17 -1.83 18.59
N GLU A 260 8.53 -3.11 18.52
CA GLU A 260 8.95 -3.89 19.69
C GLU A 260 10.23 -3.32 20.31
N ARG A 261 11.20 -2.88 19.50
CA ARG A 261 12.40 -2.19 20.00
C ARG A 261 12.04 -0.85 20.63
N GLN A 262 11.23 -0.04 19.95
CA GLN A 262 10.79 1.26 20.47
C GLN A 262 10.01 1.12 21.78
N ALA A 263 9.06 0.18 21.85
CA ALA A 263 8.27 -0.09 23.03
C ALA A 263 9.16 -0.46 24.24
N LYS A 264 10.19 -1.28 24.05
CA LYS A 264 11.18 -1.58 25.12
C LYS A 264 11.89 -0.32 25.61
N VAL A 265 12.31 0.57 24.70
CA VAL A 265 12.96 1.83 25.07
C VAL A 265 12.00 2.74 25.83
N TRP A 266 10.76 2.87 25.36
CA TRP A 266 9.75 3.71 26.01
C TRP A 266 9.35 3.16 27.38
N LEU A 267 9.22 1.84 27.52
CA LEU A 267 8.93 1.19 28.80
C LEU A 267 9.99 1.47 29.86
N VAL A 268 11.26 1.61 29.49
CA VAL A 268 12.33 1.92 30.45
C VAL A 268 12.33 3.40 30.81
N ASN A 269 12.15 4.28 29.82
CA ASN A 269 12.44 5.71 29.99
C ASN A 269 11.22 6.58 30.30
N ASP A 270 10.01 6.14 29.94
CA ASP A 270 8.82 6.99 29.96
C ASP A 270 7.83 6.58 31.06
N SER A 271 7.05 7.53 31.54
CA SER A 271 5.84 7.26 32.35
C SER A 271 4.74 6.59 31.50
N LEU A 272 3.73 5.99 32.15
CA LEU A 272 2.59 5.40 31.43
C LEU A 272 1.86 6.42 30.53
N PRO A 273 1.55 7.66 30.96
CA PRO A 273 0.97 8.67 30.08
C PRO A 273 1.84 8.99 28.85
N GLU A 274 3.14 9.22 29.03
CA GLU A 274 4.07 9.53 27.94
C GLU A 274 4.20 8.36 26.95
N TYR A 275 4.25 7.12 27.47
CA TYR A 275 4.25 5.90 26.67
C TYR A 275 3.01 5.81 25.77
N LEU A 276 1.82 6.10 26.32
CA LEU A 276 0.57 6.08 25.56
C LEU A 276 0.49 7.20 24.52
N ILE A 277 1.03 8.38 24.82
CA ILE A 277 1.14 9.48 23.85
C ILE A 277 2.04 9.07 22.68
N LYS A 278 3.20 8.46 22.95
CA LYS A 278 4.11 7.98 21.90
C LYS A 278 3.49 6.85 21.07
N THR A 279 2.76 5.95 21.72
CA THR A 279 2.02 4.87 21.04
C THR A 279 0.94 5.42 20.10
N GLU A 280 0.15 6.38 20.56
CA GLU A 280 -0.85 7.06 19.74
C GLU A 280 -0.19 7.79 18.56
N SER A 281 0.87 8.55 18.82
CA SER A 281 1.62 9.27 17.78
C SER A 281 2.19 8.31 16.73
N ALA A 282 2.70 7.15 17.16
CA ALA A 282 3.18 6.10 16.26
C ALA A 282 2.06 5.55 15.35
N LEU A 283 0.86 5.29 15.90
CA LEU A 283 -0.29 4.84 15.11
C LEU A 283 -0.71 5.88 14.06
N MET A 284 -0.74 7.15 14.46
CA MET A 284 -1.04 8.26 13.53
C MET A 284 0.04 8.44 12.47
N ALA A 285 1.31 8.25 12.83
CA ALA A 285 2.42 8.33 11.89
C ALA A 285 2.33 7.21 10.83
N GLU A 286 2.09 5.96 11.24
CA GLU A 286 1.91 4.86 10.29
C GLU A 286 0.68 5.04 9.41
N GLN A 287 -0.41 5.57 9.95
CA GLN A 287 -1.57 5.91 9.13
C GLN A 287 -1.21 6.92 8.02
N ARG A 288 -0.47 8.00 8.35
CA ARG A 288 -0.02 8.99 7.37
C ARG A 288 0.94 8.39 6.33
N ARG A 289 1.81 7.46 6.72
CA ARG A 289 2.67 6.71 5.78
C ARG A 289 1.86 5.93 4.77
N VAL A 290 0.80 5.26 5.24
CA VAL A 290 -0.08 4.53 4.35
C VAL A 290 -0.82 5.46 3.39
N GLU A 291 -1.33 6.59 3.86
CA GLU A 291 -2.05 7.56 3.02
C GLU A 291 -1.15 8.27 2.00
N SER A 292 0.12 8.47 2.32
CA SER A 292 1.07 9.18 1.44
C SER A 292 1.62 8.29 0.33
N TYR A 293 2.14 7.11 0.67
CA TYR A 293 2.90 6.31 -0.30
C TYR A 293 2.64 4.79 -0.29
N LEU A 294 1.81 4.24 0.60
CA LEU A 294 1.39 2.82 0.54
C LEU A 294 -0.05 2.69 0.06
N HIS A 295 -0.55 1.46 -0.06
CA HIS A 295 -1.93 1.22 -0.46
C HIS A 295 -2.86 0.99 0.73
N PRO A 296 -4.11 1.51 0.71
CA PRO A 296 -5.07 1.39 1.81
C PRO A 296 -5.33 -0.03 2.31
N SER A 297 -5.18 -1.04 1.45
CA SER A 297 -5.30 -2.46 1.82
C SER A 297 -4.30 -2.93 2.89
N SER A 298 -3.23 -2.17 3.11
CA SER A 298 -2.22 -2.43 4.16
C SER A 298 -2.50 -1.70 5.48
N MET A 299 -3.44 -0.73 5.49
CA MET A 299 -3.73 0.14 6.64
C MET A 299 -4.04 -0.64 7.92
N GLN A 300 -5.04 -1.53 7.86
CA GLN A 300 -5.46 -2.27 9.04
C GLN A 300 -4.37 -3.23 9.52
N LYS A 301 -3.71 -3.93 8.59
CA LYS A 301 -2.63 -4.89 8.91
C LYS A 301 -1.47 -4.22 9.64
N ILE A 302 -1.06 -3.02 9.20
CA ILE A 302 0.00 -2.25 9.85
C ILE A 302 -0.46 -1.76 11.23
N LYS A 303 -1.68 -1.22 11.35
CA LYS A 303 -2.25 -0.81 12.64
C LYS A 303 -2.26 -1.95 13.65
N ASP A 304 -2.72 -3.13 13.26
CA ASP A 304 -2.78 -4.32 14.12
C ASP A 304 -1.38 -4.74 14.60
N VAL A 305 -0.37 -4.65 13.73
CA VAL A 305 1.02 -4.95 14.09
C VAL A 305 1.55 -3.95 15.12
N VAL A 306 1.30 -2.65 14.93
CA VAL A 306 1.74 -1.61 15.88
C VAL A 306 1.03 -1.80 17.23
N ILE A 307 -0.30 -1.95 17.23
CA ILE A 307 -1.09 -2.21 18.45
C ILE A 307 -0.56 -3.44 19.18
N LYS A 308 -0.29 -4.54 18.46
CA LYS A 308 0.26 -5.75 19.05
C LYS A 308 1.61 -5.50 19.71
N ALA A 309 2.53 -4.83 19.00
CA ALA A 309 3.89 -4.58 19.46
C ALA A 309 3.95 -3.62 20.66
N THR A 310 3.14 -2.56 20.66
CA THR A 310 3.22 -1.47 21.64
C THR A 310 2.15 -1.51 22.74
N LEU A 311 1.09 -2.30 22.60
CA LEU A 311 0.04 -2.41 23.62
C LEU A 311 -0.16 -3.85 24.07
N THR A 312 -0.47 -4.77 23.17
CA THR A 312 -0.79 -6.16 23.54
C THR A 312 0.38 -6.86 24.24
N ASN A 313 1.58 -6.75 23.68
CA ASN A 313 2.76 -7.44 24.21
C ASN A 313 3.32 -6.79 25.49
N THR A 314 3.03 -5.51 25.72
CA THR A 314 3.63 -4.73 26.83
C THR A 314 2.67 -4.46 27.97
N MET A 315 1.38 -4.74 27.82
CA MET A 315 0.31 -4.37 28.73
C MET A 315 0.64 -4.58 30.21
N SER A 316 1.07 -5.79 30.60
CA SER A 316 1.38 -6.08 32.01
C SER A 316 2.47 -5.15 32.56
N GLN A 317 3.55 -4.96 31.81
CA GLN A 317 4.67 -4.10 32.21
C GLN A 317 4.28 -2.61 32.22
N THR A 318 3.44 -2.18 31.29
CA THR A 318 3.01 -0.77 31.23
C THR A 318 2.07 -0.42 32.38
N LEU A 319 1.20 -1.35 32.81
CA LEU A 319 0.24 -1.14 33.90
C LEU A 319 0.88 -1.24 35.30
N GLU A 320 2.04 -1.91 35.42
CA GLU A 320 2.80 -2.03 36.67
C GLU A 320 3.68 -0.80 37.00
N LYS A 321 3.74 0.21 36.11
CA LYS A 321 4.54 1.43 36.33
C LYS A 321 4.07 2.25 37.54
N ASP A 322 4.98 3.01 38.15
CA ASP A 322 4.67 3.87 39.31
C ASP A 322 3.59 4.92 39.00
N THR A 323 3.56 5.43 37.77
CA THR A 323 2.50 6.34 37.27
C THR A 323 1.30 5.55 36.73
N ASN A 324 0.87 4.52 37.44
CA ASN A 324 -0.26 3.68 37.03
C ASN A 324 -1.60 4.41 37.21
N ILE A 325 -2.68 3.65 37.05
CA ILE A 325 -4.06 4.14 37.09
C ILE A 325 -4.36 4.85 38.41
N THR A 326 -3.87 4.38 39.56
CA THR A 326 -4.17 5.00 40.86
C THR A 326 -3.55 6.39 40.95
N TRP A 327 -2.29 6.54 40.53
CA TRP A 327 -1.62 7.84 40.47
C TRP A 327 -2.36 8.83 39.56
N MET A 328 -2.85 8.37 38.41
CA MET A 328 -3.62 9.23 37.50
C MET A 328 -4.96 9.66 38.09
N LEU A 329 -5.63 8.77 38.83
CA LEU A 329 -6.88 9.08 39.53
C LEU A 329 -6.64 10.09 40.65
N ASP A 330 -5.62 9.87 41.48
CA ASP A 330 -5.25 10.76 42.58
C ASP A 330 -5.00 12.20 42.11
N ASN A 331 -4.35 12.34 40.95
CA ASN A 331 -3.93 13.62 40.37
C ASN A 331 -4.91 14.19 39.32
N ASP A 332 -6.13 13.68 39.22
CA ASP A 332 -7.19 14.12 38.28
C ASP A 332 -6.71 14.22 36.80
N ARG A 333 -5.91 13.25 36.36
CA ARG A 333 -5.32 13.19 35.01
C ARG A 333 -6.32 12.65 33.99
N ARG A 334 -7.47 13.32 33.83
CA ARG A 334 -8.62 12.86 33.01
C ARG A 334 -8.27 12.54 31.57
N GLU A 335 -7.48 13.39 30.93
CA GLU A 335 -7.08 13.19 29.53
C GLU A 335 -6.19 11.95 29.35
N ASP A 336 -5.32 11.67 30.32
CA ASP A 336 -4.46 10.48 30.29
C ASP A 336 -5.26 9.21 30.57
N LEU A 337 -6.25 9.26 31.47
CA LEU A 337 -7.20 8.17 31.70
C LEU A 337 -8.08 7.90 30.47
N SER A 338 -8.55 8.95 29.80
CA SER A 338 -9.30 8.85 28.53
C SER A 338 -8.46 8.17 27.46
N ARG A 339 -7.18 8.57 27.33
CA ARG A 339 -6.24 7.94 26.39
C ARG A 339 -5.95 6.50 26.76
N LEU A 340 -5.76 6.19 28.04
CA LEU A 340 -5.58 4.83 28.52
C LEU A 340 -6.77 3.94 28.15
N TRP A 341 -8.00 4.39 28.39
CA TRP A 341 -9.20 3.67 28.00
C TRP A 341 -9.28 3.46 26.49
N ARG A 342 -9.07 4.51 25.69
CA ARG A 342 -9.14 4.40 24.22
C ARG A 342 -8.06 3.48 23.66
N MET A 343 -6.82 3.56 24.16
CA MET A 343 -5.71 2.74 23.68
C MET A 343 -5.89 1.27 24.04
N PHE A 344 -6.16 0.93 25.30
CA PHE A 344 -6.36 -0.47 25.68
C PHE A 344 -7.72 -1.03 25.25
N GLY A 345 -8.68 -0.18 24.86
CA GLY A 345 -9.88 -0.59 24.14
C GLY A 345 -9.61 -1.16 22.74
N LEU A 346 -8.44 -0.89 22.15
CA LEU A 346 -7.99 -1.50 20.90
C LEU A 346 -7.48 -2.94 21.07
N VAL A 347 -7.22 -3.36 22.32
CA VAL A 347 -6.65 -4.66 22.65
C VAL A 347 -7.75 -5.59 23.16
N ASN A 348 -7.76 -6.83 22.67
CA ASN A 348 -8.69 -7.85 23.16
C ASN A 348 -8.51 -8.05 24.68
N ASN A 349 -9.58 -7.84 25.44
CA ASN A 349 -9.60 -7.88 26.91
C ASN A 349 -8.66 -6.87 27.60
N GLY A 350 -8.17 -5.84 26.89
CA GLY A 350 -7.26 -4.84 27.45
C GLY A 350 -7.87 -3.97 28.54
N LEU A 351 -9.19 -3.79 28.53
CA LEU A 351 -9.91 -3.01 29.53
C LEU A 351 -10.17 -3.76 30.85
N THR A 352 -10.08 -5.09 30.86
CA THR A 352 -10.31 -5.91 32.05
C THR A 352 -9.38 -5.56 33.21
N PRO A 353 -8.04 -5.52 33.04
CA PRO A 353 -7.13 -5.13 34.13
C PRO A 353 -7.31 -3.66 34.56
N ILE A 354 -7.71 -2.79 33.63
CA ILE A 354 -7.97 -1.37 33.92
C ILE A 354 -9.20 -1.23 34.83
N ALA A 355 -10.30 -1.90 34.47
CA ALA A 355 -11.50 -1.91 35.28
C ALA A 355 -11.27 -2.53 36.67
N ALA A 356 -10.46 -3.59 36.75
CA ALA A 356 -10.07 -4.20 38.02
C ALA A 356 -9.29 -3.22 38.91
N SER A 357 -8.31 -2.50 38.33
CA SER A 357 -7.50 -1.51 39.05
C SER A 357 -8.34 -0.32 39.52
N PHE A 358 -9.24 0.19 38.66
CA PHE A 358 -10.17 1.25 39.02
C PHE A 358 -11.11 0.83 40.16
N LYS A 359 -11.68 -0.38 40.08
CA LYS A 359 -12.52 -0.93 41.13
C LYS A 359 -11.76 -1.01 42.45
N GLN A 360 -10.54 -1.54 42.44
CA GLN A 360 -9.70 -1.66 43.63
C GLN A 360 -9.43 -0.28 44.26
N TYR A 361 -9.07 0.71 43.44
CA TYR A 361 -8.85 2.08 43.89
C TYR A 361 -10.08 2.68 44.61
N VAL A 362 -11.27 2.55 44.02
CA VAL A 362 -12.51 3.06 44.64
C VAL A 362 -12.81 2.34 45.96
N GLN A 363 -12.56 1.03 46.03
CA GLN A 363 -12.71 0.26 47.26
C GLN A 363 -11.73 0.72 48.35
N ASP A 364 -10.47 0.93 48.01
CA ASP A 364 -9.44 1.36 48.95
C ASP A 364 -9.72 2.78 49.46
N LEU A 365 -10.14 3.69 48.57
CA LEU A 365 -10.53 5.04 48.94
C LEU A 365 -11.74 5.03 49.88
N GLY A 366 -12.79 4.25 49.56
CA GLY A 366 -13.96 4.11 50.42
C GLY A 366 -13.62 3.50 51.79
N ASN A 367 -12.77 2.47 51.83
CA ASN A 367 -12.30 1.86 53.07
C ASN A 367 -11.49 2.85 53.90
N SER A 368 -10.66 3.71 53.29
CA SER A 368 -9.88 4.71 54.03
C SER A 368 -10.77 5.73 54.78
N VAL A 369 -11.92 6.10 54.20
CA VAL A 369 -12.90 6.99 54.84
C VAL A 369 -13.56 6.29 56.02
N VAL A 370 -13.88 5.00 55.89
CA VAL A 370 -14.47 4.18 56.96
C VAL A 370 -13.45 3.95 58.08
N ASP A 371 -12.20 3.64 57.75
CA ASP A 371 -11.13 3.40 58.71
C ASP A 371 -10.83 4.65 59.53
N ALA A 372 -10.84 5.84 58.91
CA ALA A 372 -10.70 7.10 59.64
C ALA A 372 -11.82 7.30 60.67
N LEU A 373 -13.06 6.95 60.32
CA LEU A 373 -14.19 7.00 61.26
C LEU A 373 -14.03 5.98 62.39
N LEU A 374 -13.61 4.75 62.08
CA LEU A 374 -13.37 3.71 63.07
C LEU A 374 -12.25 4.09 64.05
N GLU A 375 -11.20 4.78 63.58
CA GLU A 375 -10.10 5.23 64.42
C GLU A 375 -10.54 6.34 65.38
N GLN A 376 -11.35 7.29 64.91
CA GLN A 376 -11.98 8.29 65.78
C GLN A 376 -12.83 7.65 66.88
N LEU A 377 -13.60 6.60 66.53
CA LEU A 377 -14.39 5.85 67.51
C LEU A 377 -13.52 5.08 68.52
N ARG A 378 -12.38 4.51 68.09
CA ARG A 378 -11.43 3.83 68.98
C ARG A 378 -10.72 4.79 69.93
N ALA A 379 -10.43 6.00 69.49
CA ALA A 379 -9.78 7.04 70.29
C ALA A 379 -10.61 7.44 71.53
N LEU A 380 -11.92 7.14 71.57
CA LEU A 380 -12.77 7.36 72.74
C LEU A 380 -12.54 6.36 73.90
N GLY A 381 -11.74 5.31 73.69
CA GLY A 381 -11.42 4.30 74.71
C GLY A 381 -12.46 3.18 74.86
N PRO A 382 -12.25 2.21 75.78
CA PRO A 382 -13.04 0.98 75.88
C PRO A 382 -14.46 1.15 76.46
N GLN A 383 -14.75 2.27 77.12
CA GLN A 383 -16.11 2.65 77.57
C GLN A 383 -16.41 4.11 77.22
N PRO A 384 -16.72 4.40 75.95
CA PRO A 384 -17.06 5.75 75.51
C PRO A 384 -18.46 6.15 76.01
N SER A 385 -18.65 7.45 76.30
CA SER A 385 -19.99 7.94 76.65
C SER A 385 -20.94 7.84 75.44
N PRO A 386 -22.24 7.53 75.64
CA PRO A 386 -23.21 7.46 74.54
C PRO A 386 -23.30 8.76 73.72
N GLN A 387 -23.12 9.91 74.36
CA GLN A 387 -23.10 11.22 73.71
C GLN A 387 -21.89 11.39 72.78
N ALA A 388 -20.68 11.06 73.23
CA ALA A 388 -19.47 11.20 72.40
C ALA A 388 -19.50 10.28 71.17
N LYS A 389 -20.06 9.08 71.30
CA LYS A 389 -20.25 8.17 70.16
C LYS A 389 -21.30 8.69 69.18
N ALA A 390 -22.40 9.25 69.67
CA ALA A 390 -23.45 9.83 68.84
C ALA A 390 -22.95 11.05 68.06
N GLU A 391 -22.12 11.90 68.68
CA GLU A 391 -21.53 13.08 68.05
C GLU A 391 -20.68 12.71 66.83
N ILE A 392 -19.76 11.74 66.96
CA ILE A 392 -18.92 11.24 65.84
C ILE A 392 -19.77 10.60 64.74
N LEU A 393 -20.76 9.78 65.09
CA LEU A 393 -21.62 9.11 64.11
C LEU A 393 -22.60 10.07 63.41
N SER A 394 -22.89 11.22 64.02
CA SER A 394 -23.75 12.27 63.44
C SER A 394 -22.99 13.26 62.57
N ASP A 395 -21.67 13.14 62.46
CA ASP A 395 -20.83 14.03 61.67
C ASP A 395 -21.22 13.95 60.17
N PRO A 396 -21.78 15.02 59.58
CA PRO A 396 -22.17 15.03 58.18
C PRO A 396 -20.96 14.95 57.24
N THR A 397 -19.74 15.24 57.71
CA THR A 397 -18.53 15.19 56.88
C THR A 397 -18.22 13.78 56.40
N PHE A 398 -18.61 12.73 57.14
CA PHE A 398 -18.46 11.35 56.70
C PHE A 398 -19.29 11.06 55.45
N VAL A 399 -20.59 11.41 55.49
CA VAL A 399 -21.50 11.22 54.36
C VAL A 399 -21.09 12.11 53.19
N GLN A 400 -20.70 13.36 53.46
CA GLN A 400 -20.24 14.29 52.43
C GLN A 400 -19.03 13.75 51.67
N LYS A 401 -18.02 13.20 52.37
CA LYS A 401 -16.84 12.60 51.72
C LYS A 401 -17.20 11.43 50.80
N LEU A 402 -18.18 10.61 51.17
CA LEU A 402 -18.65 9.52 50.32
C LEU A 402 -19.39 10.02 49.07
N ILE A 403 -20.17 11.10 49.21
CA ILE A 403 -20.85 11.76 48.08
C ILE A 403 -19.81 12.38 47.15
N ASP A 404 -18.87 13.17 47.68
CA ASP A 404 -17.81 13.81 46.91
C ASP A 404 -16.95 12.78 46.15
N MET A 405 -16.71 11.61 46.75
CA MET A 405 -16.02 10.49 46.08
C MET A 405 -16.85 9.86 44.96
N HIS A 406 -18.16 9.73 45.13
CA HIS A 406 -19.05 9.18 44.11
C HIS A 406 -19.22 10.13 42.92
N ASP A 407 -19.26 11.44 43.18
CA ASP A 407 -19.47 12.47 42.16
C ASP A 407 -18.21 12.75 41.33
N ARG A 408 -17.02 12.50 41.91
CA ARG A 408 -15.73 12.57 41.25
C ARG A 408 -15.51 11.39 40.30
#